data_AF-A0A957MLD6-F1
#
_entry.id   AF-A0A957MLD6-F1
#
_cell.length_a   1.000
_cell.length_b   1.000
_cell.length_c   1.000
_cell.angle_alpha   90.00
_cell.angle_beta   90.00
_cell.angle_gamma   90.00
#
_symmetry.space_group_name_H-M   'P 1'
#
loop_
_entity.id
_entity.type
_entity.pdbx_description
1 polymer ?
#
loop_
_entity_poly.entity_id
_entity_poly.type
_entity_poly.pdbx_seq_one_letter_code
_entity_poly.pdbx_strand_id
1 'polypeptide(L)'
;MTASQPTFWALTLKTIVAHTLTYFLVGLVAFTVLDYTTLFAEPGMASTMRQTSAPIVALGPALQPIRGVLFALVFYPLREILFGRRRGWLIIWLMLVSLGILSTFAPASGSVEGLIYTTIPARDQFSGGFLEVLTQSFLLSVLLYYWVTHPEKRWLTWLLGILFVLVVAMSIMGFLMAPG
;
A
#
# COMPACT_ATOMS: atom_id res chain seq x y z
N MET A 1 12.10 -6.92 29.29
CA MET A 1 12.55 -7.81 28.20
C MET A 1 12.72 -6.96 26.96
N THR A 2 13.96 -6.76 26.50
CA THR A 2 14.23 -6.11 25.22
C THR A 2 13.76 -7.06 24.10
N ALA A 3 12.70 -6.70 23.39
CA ALA A 3 12.24 -7.47 22.25
C ALA A 3 13.40 -7.63 21.24
N SER A 4 13.63 -8.85 20.75
CA SER A 4 14.64 -9.10 19.73
C SER A 4 14.32 -8.27 18.48
N GLN A 5 15.29 -7.46 18.03
CA GLN A 5 15.10 -6.59 16.86
C GLN A 5 14.94 -7.44 15.59
N PRO A 6 14.06 -7.07 14.66
CA PRO A 6 13.87 -7.84 13.43
C PRO A 6 15.12 -7.79 12.56
N THR A 7 15.49 -8.94 11.98
CA THR A 7 16.52 -8.98 10.94
C THR A 7 16.02 -8.30 9.67
N PHE A 8 16.94 -7.89 8.80
CA PHE A 8 16.60 -7.27 7.51
C PHE A 8 15.63 -8.13 6.71
N TRP A 9 15.96 -9.40 6.50
CA TRP A 9 15.11 -10.32 5.72
C TRP A 9 13.74 -10.54 6.33
N ALA A 10 13.67 -10.70 7.66
CA ALA A 10 12.39 -10.88 8.34
C ALA A 10 11.51 -9.63 8.20
N LEU A 11 12.09 -8.44 8.35
CA LEU A 11 11.36 -7.18 8.17
C LEU A 11 10.90 -6.99 6.72
N THR A 12 11.78 -7.26 5.75
CA THR A 12 11.46 -7.15 4.32
C THR A 12 10.30 -8.06 3.93
N LEU A 13 10.33 -9.34 4.30
CA LEU A 13 9.25 -10.28 4.01
C LEU A 13 7.92 -9.84 4.65
N LYS A 14 7.95 -9.45 5.94
CA LYS A 14 6.75 -8.96 6.63
C LYS A 14 6.20 -7.69 5.99
N THR A 15 7.06 -6.79 5.53
CA THR A 15 6.68 -5.53 4.87
C THR A 15 6.06 -5.80 3.51
N ILE A 16 6.64 -6.70 2.69
CA ILE A 16 6.07 -7.14 1.42
C ILE A 16 4.67 -7.68 1.61
N VAL A 17 4.50 -8.62 2.54
CA VAL A 17 3.21 -9.28 2.81
C VAL A 17 2.19 -8.26 3.32
N ALA A 18 2.52 -7.49 4.34
CA ALA A 18 1.60 -6.52 4.94
C ALA A 18 1.19 -5.43 3.92
N HIS A 19 2.14 -4.95 3.11
CA HIS A 19 1.85 -3.93 2.11
C HIS A 19 0.95 -4.48 1.01
N THR A 20 1.27 -5.66 0.47
CA THR A 20 0.48 -6.28 -0.60
C THR A 20 -0.95 -6.56 -0.15
N LEU A 21 -1.14 -7.09 1.06
CA LEU A 21 -2.46 -7.41 1.59
C LEU A 21 -3.29 -6.16 1.85
N THR A 22 -2.71 -5.13 2.49
CA THR A 22 -3.43 -3.88 2.75
C THR A 22 -3.75 -3.13 1.47
N TYR A 23 -2.82 -3.10 0.51
CA TYR A 23 -3.07 -2.57 -0.84
C TYR A 23 -4.24 -3.28 -1.51
N PHE A 24 -4.22 -4.61 -1.55
CA PHE A 24 -5.27 -5.38 -2.21
C PHE A 24 -6.64 -5.19 -1.55
N LEU A 25 -6.71 -5.31 -0.21
CA LEU A 25 -7.99 -5.25 0.50
C LEU A 25 -8.61 -3.85 0.43
N VAL A 26 -7.82 -2.81 0.70
CA VAL A 26 -8.32 -1.42 0.66
C VAL A 26 -8.63 -1.01 -0.78
N GLY A 27 -7.77 -1.40 -1.73
CA GLY A 27 -7.99 -1.16 -3.15
C GLY A 27 -9.24 -1.85 -3.68
N LEU A 28 -9.53 -3.08 -3.28
CA LEU A 28 -10.76 -3.78 -3.67
C LEU A 28 -12.02 -3.09 -3.14
N VAL A 29 -11.97 -2.62 -1.89
CA VAL A 29 -13.07 -1.85 -1.30
C VAL A 29 -13.25 -0.51 -2.02
N ALA A 30 -12.17 0.23 -2.25
CA ALA A 30 -12.23 1.51 -2.96
C ALA A 30 -12.70 1.35 -4.41
N PHE A 31 -12.20 0.32 -5.11
CA PHE A 31 -12.60 0.00 -6.47
C PHE A 31 -14.12 -0.15 -6.61
N THR A 32 -14.74 -0.81 -5.63
CA THR A 32 -16.19 -1.06 -5.62
C THR A 32 -16.99 0.13 -5.11
N VAL A 33 -16.54 0.79 -4.04
CA VAL A 33 -17.27 1.92 -3.42
C VAL A 33 -17.17 3.21 -4.24
N LEU A 34 -16.04 3.46 -4.88
CA LEU A 34 -15.79 4.66 -5.67
C LEU A 34 -16.04 4.48 -7.17
N ASP A 35 -16.42 3.27 -7.60
CA ASP A 35 -16.67 2.92 -9.00
C ASP A 35 -15.52 3.33 -9.94
N TYR A 36 -14.36 2.69 -9.76
CA TYR A 36 -13.16 2.99 -10.54
C TYR A 36 -13.31 2.74 -12.04
N THR A 37 -14.24 1.87 -12.43
CA THR A 37 -14.52 1.63 -13.85
C THR A 37 -15.10 2.88 -14.49
N THR A 38 -16.07 3.52 -13.84
CA THR A 38 -16.65 4.78 -14.33
C THR A 38 -15.66 5.93 -14.20
N LEU A 39 -15.01 6.08 -13.04
CA LEU A 39 -14.07 7.19 -12.81
C LEU A 39 -12.89 7.19 -13.78
N PHE A 40 -12.32 6.01 -14.10
CA PHE A 40 -11.17 5.95 -15.01
C PHE A 40 -11.58 6.08 -16.49
N ALA A 41 -12.87 5.90 -16.80
CA ALA A 41 -13.41 6.15 -18.13
C ALA A 41 -13.74 7.64 -18.37
N GLU A 42 -13.78 8.48 -17.33
CA GLU A 42 -14.02 9.91 -17.49
C GLU A 42 -12.94 10.56 -18.36
N PRO A 43 -13.28 11.45 -19.31
CA PRO A 43 -12.33 12.02 -20.27
C PRO A 43 -11.08 12.65 -19.65
N GLY A 44 -11.22 13.26 -18.47
CA GLY A 44 -10.10 13.86 -17.74
C GLY A 44 -9.09 12.83 -17.21
N MET A 45 -9.56 11.65 -16.81
CA MET A 45 -8.74 10.59 -16.23
C MET A 45 -8.27 9.58 -17.27
N ALA A 46 -9.07 9.31 -18.31
CA ALA A 46 -8.77 8.33 -19.35
C ALA A 46 -7.48 8.63 -20.14
N SER A 47 -7.04 9.90 -20.15
CA SER A 47 -5.78 10.31 -20.80
C SER A 47 -4.52 9.94 -20.00
N THR A 48 -4.66 9.70 -18.68
CA THR A 48 -3.52 9.47 -17.77
C THR A 48 -3.60 8.13 -17.04
N MET A 49 -4.81 7.60 -16.84
CA MET A 49 -5.06 6.31 -16.18
C MET A 49 -5.37 5.22 -17.20
N ARG A 50 -4.87 4.02 -16.93
CA ARG A 50 -5.27 2.82 -17.67
C ARG A 50 -6.68 2.41 -17.24
N GLN A 51 -7.46 1.92 -18.20
CA GLN A 51 -8.78 1.35 -17.91
C GLN A 51 -8.64 0.16 -16.97
N THR A 52 -9.63 -0.03 -16.09
CA THR A 52 -9.62 -1.09 -15.07
C THR A 52 -9.62 -2.49 -15.67
N SER A 53 -10.09 -2.63 -16.91
CA SER A 53 -10.06 -3.85 -17.71
C SER A 53 -8.68 -4.21 -18.29
N ALA A 54 -7.70 -3.30 -18.25
CA ALA A 54 -6.38 -3.56 -18.80
C ALA A 54 -5.67 -4.67 -18.01
N PRO A 55 -5.09 -5.71 -18.65
CA PRO A 55 -4.50 -6.86 -17.97
C PRO A 55 -3.54 -6.49 -16.84
N ILE A 56 -2.69 -5.49 -17.08
CA ILE A 56 -1.68 -5.03 -16.11
C ILE A 56 -2.28 -4.43 -14.83
N VAL A 57 -3.51 -3.92 -14.87
CA VAL A 57 -4.21 -3.42 -13.67
C VAL A 57 -4.54 -4.61 -12.76
N ALA A 58 -4.96 -5.75 -13.32
CA ALA A 58 -5.17 -6.98 -12.57
C ALA A 58 -3.85 -7.54 -11.97
N LEU A 59 -2.71 -7.28 -12.61
CA LEU A 59 -1.38 -7.62 -12.09
C LEU A 59 -0.92 -6.72 -10.92
N GLY A 60 -1.65 -5.62 -10.64
CA GLY A 60 -1.28 -4.61 -9.65
C GLY A 60 -0.86 -5.19 -8.28
N PRO A 61 -1.66 -6.08 -7.64
CA PRO A 61 -1.28 -6.71 -6.38
C PRO A 61 0.01 -7.54 -6.45
N ALA A 62 0.25 -8.30 -7.52
CA ALA A 62 1.46 -9.09 -7.70
C ALA A 62 2.73 -8.23 -7.88
N LEU A 63 2.59 -6.96 -8.24
CA LEU A 63 3.71 -6.00 -8.36
C LEU A 63 4.02 -5.25 -7.05
N GLN A 64 3.13 -5.29 -6.06
CA GLN A 64 3.35 -4.62 -4.77
C GLN A 64 4.56 -5.08 -3.95
N PRO A 65 5.08 -6.32 -4.09
CA PRO A 65 6.33 -6.71 -3.44
C PRO A 65 7.49 -5.75 -3.73
N ILE A 66 7.54 -5.13 -4.92
CA ILE A 66 8.56 -4.13 -5.27
C ILE A 66 8.49 -2.94 -4.29
N ARG A 67 7.30 -2.37 -4.06
CA ARG A 67 7.10 -1.28 -3.09
C ARG A 67 7.36 -1.74 -1.66
N GLY A 68 7.00 -2.97 -1.34
CA GLY A 68 7.29 -3.57 -0.03
C GLY A 68 8.80 -3.62 0.29
N VAL A 69 9.63 -3.96 -0.69
CA VAL A 69 11.10 -3.90 -0.57
C VAL A 69 11.57 -2.47 -0.34
N LEU A 70 11.08 -1.50 -1.12
CA LEU A 70 11.46 -0.08 -0.98
C LEU A 70 11.13 0.46 0.41
N PHE A 71 9.97 0.12 0.96
CA PHE A 71 9.61 0.49 2.33
C PHE A 71 10.53 -0.18 3.36
N ALA A 72 10.85 -1.45 3.19
CA ALA A 72 11.73 -2.17 4.10
C ALA A 72 13.15 -1.60 4.16
N LEU A 73 13.68 -1.10 3.02
CA LEU A 73 14.97 -0.42 2.96
C LEU A 73 15.01 0.83 3.85
N VAL A 74 13.90 1.54 4.00
CA VAL A 74 13.77 2.71 4.88
C VAL A 74 13.45 2.29 6.32
N PHE A 75 12.59 1.30 6.52
CA PHE A 75 12.19 0.87 7.86
C PHE A 75 13.31 0.16 8.62
N TYR A 76 14.18 -0.59 7.93
CA TYR A 76 15.24 -1.35 8.57
C TYR A 76 16.28 -0.51 9.33
N PRO A 77 16.88 0.56 8.77
CA PRO A 77 17.79 1.40 9.53
C PRO A 77 17.09 2.09 10.71
N LEU A 78 15.79 2.33 10.62
CA LEU A 78 14.98 2.98 11.67
C LEU A 78 14.30 2.00 12.63
N ARG A 79 14.54 0.68 12.48
CA ARG A 79 13.75 -0.37 13.16
C ARG A 79 13.69 -0.24 14.68
N GLU A 80 14.74 0.28 15.31
CA GLU A 80 14.76 0.49 16.76
C GLU A 80 13.76 1.56 17.20
N ILE A 81 13.61 2.64 16.41
CA ILE A 81 12.64 3.71 16.65
C ILE A 81 11.23 3.22 16.29
N LEU A 82 11.10 2.53 15.14
CA LEU A 82 9.81 2.12 14.57
C LEU A 82 9.18 0.93 15.28
N PHE A 83 9.97 0.00 15.83
CA PHE A 83 9.44 -1.22 16.47
C PHE A 83 9.85 -1.35 17.94
N GLY A 84 10.84 -0.59 18.42
CA GLY A 84 11.22 -0.55 19.84
C GLY A 84 10.37 0.36 20.71
N ARG A 85 9.50 1.21 20.14
CA ARG A 85 8.64 2.15 20.87
C ARG A 85 7.16 1.72 20.83
N ARG A 86 6.40 2.01 21.89
CA ARG A 86 4.96 1.67 22.01
C ARG A 86 4.08 2.30 20.91
N ARG A 87 4.47 3.47 20.38
CA ARG A 87 3.73 4.19 19.32
C ARG A 87 4.48 4.17 17.97
N GLY A 88 5.32 3.16 17.76
CA GLY A 88 6.13 3.04 16.56
C GLY A 88 5.31 2.98 15.26
N TRP A 89 4.13 2.33 15.30
CA TRP A 89 3.17 2.34 14.18
C TRP A 89 2.76 3.76 13.75
N LEU A 90 2.62 4.71 14.68
CA LEU A 90 2.25 6.08 14.35
C LEU A 90 3.40 6.80 13.64
N ILE A 91 4.64 6.51 14.02
CA ILE A 91 5.83 7.05 13.34
C ILE A 91 5.91 6.50 11.92
N ILE A 92 5.65 5.20 11.73
CA ILE A 92 5.58 4.59 10.39
C ILE A 92 4.50 5.28 9.56
N TRP A 93 3.30 5.44 10.11
CA TRP A 93 2.18 6.06 9.39
C TRP A 93 2.48 7.51 9.02
N LEU A 94 2.95 8.33 9.96
CA LEU A 94 3.31 9.73 9.70
C LEU A 94 4.41 9.85 8.65
N MET A 95 5.39 8.95 8.66
CA MET A 95 6.43 8.91 7.63
C MET A 95 5.84 8.62 6.25
N LEU A 96 4.96 7.62 6.14
CA LEU A 96 4.30 7.28 4.88
C LEU A 96 3.38 8.41 4.37
N VAL A 97 2.61 9.04 5.26
CA VAL A 97 1.72 10.16 4.91
C VAL A 97 2.53 11.37 4.48
N SER A 98 3.49 11.81 5.28
CA SER A 98 4.28 13.01 4.98
C SER A 98 5.13 12.83 3.74
N LEU A 99 5.92 11.76 3.64
CA LEU A 99 6.90 11.61 2.55
C LEU A 99 6.33 10.88 1.32
N GLY A 100 5.40 9.96 1.53
CA GLY A 100 4.87 9.10 0.46
C GLY A 100 3.55 9.56 -0.15
N ILE A 101 2.79 10.43 0.53
CA ILE A 101 1.48 10.91 0.07
C ILE A 101 1.51 12.42 -0.16
N LEU A 102 1.89 13.20 0.86
CA LEU A 102 1.82 14.66 0.78
C LEU A 102 3.02 15.30 0.05
N SER A 103 4.24 14.79 0.27
CA SER A 103 5.48 15.34 -0.28
C SER A 103 6.07 14.51 -1.44
N THR A 104 5.23 13.97 -2.32
CA THR A 104 5.72 13.25 -3.50
C THR A 104 6.48 14.18 -4.44
N PHE A 105 7.61 13.74 -5.00
CA PHE A 105 8.36 14.53 -5.99
C PHE A 105 7.66 14.69 -7.34
N ALA A 106 6.76 13.77 -7.69
CA ALA A 106 5.90 13.87 -8.86
C ALA A 106 4.54 14.49 -8.45
N PRO A 107 3.79 15.12 -9.39
CA PRO A 107 2.49 15.74 -9.10
C PRO A 107 1.37 14.70 -8.96
N ALA A 108 1.48 13.86 -7.94
CA ALA A 108 0.45 12.89 -7.59
C ALA A 108 -0.79 13.60 -7.00
N SER A 109 -1.98 13.12 -7.36
CA SER A 109 -3.23 13.65 -6.80
C SER A 109 -3.24 13.56 -5.27
N GLY A 110 -3.58 14.66 -4.59
CA GLY A 110 -3.61 14.74 -3.13
C GLY A 110 -2.25 15.08 -2.49
N SER A 111 -1.21 15.34 -3.30
CA SER A 111 0.08 15.84 -2.83
C SER A 111 0.21 17.37 -3.01
N VAL A 112 1.23 17.96 -2.38
CA VAL A 112 1.54 19.40 -2.55
C VAL A 112 1.82 19.72 -4.02
N GLU A 113 2.63 18.89 -4.69
CA GLU A 113 2.93 19.04 -6.11
C GLU A 113 1.69 18.82 -7.00
N GLY A 114 0.77 17.95 -6.59
CA GLY A 114 -0.52 17.74 -7.25
C GLY A 114 -1.39 18.99 -7.24
N LEU A 115 -1.40 19.76 -6.14
CA LEU A 115 -2.11 21.03 -6.04
C LEU A 115 -1.50 22.15 -6.89
N ILE A 116 -0.19 22.10 -7.11
CA ILE A 116 0.53 23.13 -7.88
C ILE A 116 0.41 22.87 -9.38
N TYR A 117 0.57 21.62 -9.82
CA TYR A 117 0.79 21.30 -11.23
C TYR A 117 -0.38 20.63 -11.95
N THR A 118 -1.43 20.19 -11.25
CA THR A 118 -2.58 19.58 -11.91
C THR A 118 -3.77 20.54 -11.98
N THR A 119 -4.64 20.32 -12.94
CA THR A 119 -5.91 21.06 -13.09
C THR A 119 -7.06 20.45 -12.28
N ILE A 120 -6.79 19.40 -11.50
CA ILE A 120 -7.80 18.70 -10.70
C ILE A 120 -8.17 19.58 -9.50
N PRO A 121 -9.46 19.89 -9.27
CA PRO A 121 -9.88 20.68 -8.12
C PRO A 121 -9.41 20.07 -6.79
N ALA A 122 -8.96 20.89 -5.86
CA ALA A 122 -8.44 20.43 -4.56
C ALA A 122 -9.43 19.51 -3.81
N ARG A 123 -10.73 19.80 -3.89
CA ARG A 123 -11.77 18.95 -3.29
C ARG A 123 -11.75 17.52 -3.83
N ASP A 124 -11.45 17.36 -5.12
CA ASP A 124 -11.45 16.07 -5.81
C ASP A 124 -10.11 15.35 -5.62
N GLN A 125 -9.01 16.10 -5.41
CA GLN A 125 -7.72 15.56 -5.01
C GLN A 125 -7.70 14.97 -3.60
N PHE A 126 -8.48 15.54 -2.67
CA PHE A 126 -8.57 15.10 -1.27
C PHE A 126 -9.82 14.27 -0.96
N SER A 127 -10.59 13.86 -1.97
CA SER A 127 -11.75 12.97 -1.83
C SER A 127 -11.38 11.52 -2.12
N GLY A 128 -12.33 10.60 -1.95
CA GLY A 128 -12.30 9.22 -2.45
C GLY A 128 -10.94 8.51 -2.35
N GLY A 129 -10.17 8.52 -3.45
CA GLY A 129 -8.86 7.86 -3.56
C GLY A 129 -7.81 8.36 -2.56
N PHE A 130 -7.90 9.61 -2.09
CA PHE A 130 -7.05 10.11 -1.01
C PHE A 130 -7.33 9.38 0.32
N LEU A 131 -8.61 9.16 0.63
CA LEU A 131 -9.01 8.38 1.80
C LEU A 131 -8.58 6.92 1.68
N GLU A 132 -8.60 6.36 0.46
CA GLU A 132 -8.06 5.02 0.19
C GLU A 132 -6.58 4.93 0.59
N VAL A 133 -5.72 5.82 0.09
CA VAL A 133 -4.27 5.74 0.36
C VAL A 133 -3.92 6.06 1.81
N LEU A 134 -4.66 6.96 2.47
CA LEU A 134 -4.53 7.20 3.91
C LEU A 134 -4.92 5.97 4.72
N THR A 135 -6.03 5.31 4.35
CA THR A 135 -6.51 4.10 5.03
C THR A 135 -5.54 2.94 4.82
N GLN A 136 -5.06 2.74 3.59
CA GLN A 136 -4.10 1.70 3.25
C GLN A 136 -2.79 1.88 4.03
N SER A 137 -2.22 3.08 4.04
CA SER A 137 -0.98 3.37 4.77
C SER A 137 -1.15 3.23 6.28
N PHE A 138 -2.31 3.62 6.83
CA PHE A 138 -2.64 3.41 8.23
C PHE A 138 -2.69 1.92 8.58
N LEU A 139 -3.46 1.12 7.83
CA LEU A 139 -3.58 -0.32 8.06
C LEU A 139 -2.23 -1.03 7.90
N LEU A 140 -1.42 -0.64 6.91
CA LEU A 140 -0.06 -1.14 6.75
C LEU A 140 0.76 -0.88 8.02
N SER A 141 0.76 0.36 8.51
CA SER A 141 1.55 0.74 9.67
C SER A 141 1.18 -0.07 10.92
N VAL A 142 -0.12 -0.26 11.17
CA VAL A 142 -0.64 -0.98 12.34
C VAL A 142 -0.37 -2.48 12.20
N LEU A 143 -0.70 -3.07 11.05
CA LEU A 143 -0.51 -4.50 10.80
C LEU A 143 0.97 -4.90 10.88
N LEU A 144 1.84 -4.15 10.20
CA LEU A 144 3.27 -4.41 10.17
C LEU A 144 3.87 -4.27 11.58
N TYR A 145 3.57 -3.17 12.27
CA TYR A 145 4.04 -2.96 13.65
C TYR A 145 3.60 -4.08 14.57
N TYR A 146 2.32 -4.45 14.54
CA TYR A 146 1.79 -5.52 15.39
C TYR A 146 2.46 -6.85 15.09
N TRP A 147 2.60 -7.22 13.83
CA TRP A 147 3.18 -8.50 13.42
C TRP A 147 4.69 -8.59 13.67
N VAL A 148 5.41 -7.47 13.60
CA VAL A 148 6.85 -7.42 13.94
C VAL A 148 7.06 -7.50 15.45
N THR A 149 6.24 -6.80 16.24
CA THR A 149 6.38 -6.73 17.71
C THR A 149 5.84 -7.96 18.46
N HIS A 150 5.01 -8.77 17.81
CA HIS A 150 4.44 -10.01 18.38
C HIS A 150 4.86 -11.26 17.57
N PRO A 151 6.16 -11.59 17.49
CA PRO A 151 6.66 -12.72 16.70
C PRO A 151 6.22 -14.10 17.23
N GLU A 152 5.75 -14.19 18.47
CA GLU A 152 5.25 -15.41 19.10
C GLU A 152 3.96 -15.94 18.43
N LYS A 153 3.20 -15.05 17.75
CA LYS A 153 1.93 -15.39 17.11
C LYS A 153 2.14 -16.06 15.76
N ARG A 154 2.63 -17.31 15.78
CA ARG A 154 2.91 -18.09 14.55
C ARG A 154 1.69 -18.24 13.64
N TRP A 155 0.49 -18.34 14.21
CA TRP A 155 -0.75 -18.41 13.44
C TRP A 155 -0.96 -17.18 12.55
N LEU A 156 -0.57 -15.98 13.02
CA LEU A 156 -0.67 -14.74 12.24
C LEU A 156 0.28 -14.78 11.04
N THR A 157 1.49 -15.31 11.23
CA THR A 157 2.45 -15.49 10.14
C THR A 157 1.90 -16.43 9.06
N TRP A 158 1.31 -17.57 9.46
CA TRP A 158 0.71 -18.51 8.52
C TRP A 158 -0.49 -17.90 7.81
N LEU A 159 -1.40 -17.26 8.54
CA LEU A 159 -2.58 -16.61 7.97
C LEU A 159 -2.20 -15.57 6.93
N LEU A 160 -1.32 -14.62 7.28
CA LEU A 160 -0.89 -13.56 6.37
C LEU A 160 -0.08 -14.12 5.20
N GLY A 161 0.75 -15.15 5.42
CA GLY A 161 1.48 -15.83 4.36
C GLY A 161 0.57 -16.52 3.35
N ILE A 162 -0.44 -17.26 3.81
CA ILE A 162 -1.44 -17.92 2.96
C ILE A 162 -2.24 -16.88 2.19
N LEU A 163 -2.77 -15.86 2.86
CA LEU A 163 -3.52 -14.78 2.20
C LEU A 163 -2.67 -14.09 1.14
N PHE A 164 -1.38 -13.84 1.41
CA PHE A 164 -0.48 -13.24 0.44
C PHE A 164 -0.32 -14.11 -0.81
N VAL A 165 -0.06 -15.41 -0.64
CA VAL A 165 0.06 -16.34 -1.77
C VAL A 165 -1.24 -16.37 -2.58
N LEU A 166 -2.39 -16.41 -1.91
CA LEU A 166 -3.69 -16.39 -2.60
C LEU A 166 -3.89 -15.09 -3.38
N VAL A 167 -3.61 -13.93 -2.81
CA VAL A 167 -3.74 -12.62 -3.49
C VAL A 167 -2.81 -12.53 -4.70
N VAL A 168 -1.56 -12.97 -4.56
CA VAL A 168 -0.60 -12.97 -5.67
C VAL A 168 -1.04 -13.95 -6.77
N ALA A 169 -1.47 -15.15 -6.41
CA ALA A 169 -1.99 -16.13 -7.36
C ALA A 169 -3.22 -15.61 -8.10
N MET A 170 -4.18 -15.00 -7.39
CA MET A 170 -5.36 -14.36 -7.98
C MET A 170 -4.99 -13.24 -8.94
N SER A 171 -4.03 -12.39 -8.58
CA SER A 171 -3.56 -11.29 -9.42
C SER A 171 -2.87 -11.79 -10.70
N ILE A 172 -2.04 -12.83 -10.59
CA ILE A 172 -1.40 -13.46 -11.76
C ILE A 172 -2.45 -14.13 -12.65
N MET A 173 -3.40 -14.88 -12.07
CA MET A 173 -4.49 -15.49 -12.85
C MET A 173 -5.33 -14.43 -13.57
N GLY A 174 -5.67 -13.33 -12.89
CA GLY A 174 -6.40 -12.21 -13.50
C GLY A 174 -5.66 -11.60 -14.68
N PHE A 175 -4.34 -11.47 -14.60
CA PHE A 175 -3.51 -11.02 -15.73
C PHE A 175 -3.51 -12.03 -16.89
N LEU A 176 -3.33 -13.33 -16.60
CA LEU A 176 -3.26 -14.38 -17.62
C LEU A 176 -4.60 -14.66 -18.32
N MET A 177 -5.72 -14.43 -17.64
CA MET A 177 -7.06 -14.64 -18.19
C MET A 177 -7.64 -13.40 -18.87
N ALA A 178 -6.97 -12.25 -18.78
CA ALA A 178 -7.46 -11.04 -19.40
C ALA A 178 -7.37 -11.15 -20.94
N PRO A 179 -8.42 -10.78 -21.67
CA PRO A 179 -8.38 -10.78 -23.13
C PRO A 179 -7.31 -9.79 -23.62
N GLY A 180 -6.46 -10.25 -24.54
CA GLY A 180 -5.38 -9.48 -25.16
C GLY A 180 -5.86 -8.47 -26.19
#